data_AF-A0A2M6Z3K9-F1
#
_entry.id   AF-A0A2M6Z3K9-F1
#
_cell.length_a   1.000
_cell.length_b   1.000
_cell.length_c   1.000
_cell.angle_alpha   90.00
_cell.angle_beta   90.00
_cell.angle_gamma   90.00
#
_symmetry.space_group_name_H-M   'P 1'
#
loop_
_entity.id
_entity.type
_entity.pdbx_description
1 polymer ?
#
loop_
_entity_poly.entity_id
_entity_poly.type
_entity_poly.pdbx_seq_one_letter_code
_entity_poly.pdbx_strand_id
1 'polypeptide(L)'
;MGFVGGNMNNDLVCLIANLGTSDLKLDGEPIKPLREKSKAIFDNYPNYSSHLTTPILSPVLNMIAKNYPDTKLDVVFFLTDQPEVVPQRVSDTIFIADIIKKLWMESGNRPKINKVCKYAIQSNPNLSDSMYKLYDEQFNRRKKIFSKYETIYLSITGGIPACNIALLFNAIIHFGDLCVPVFTNETDTTAISLQINKQIGYAVRNKILEEAIKQYDYALADTLFQEQNKPIAALIARSAEHRMNFDFETAIKILDEVISKDLTSARSLALEMKNEITRAINEDFNALINELYGNMKAYWERKAYLDMIGRVFRFIEAVLRNEVEKMSIHTKAVNDSKNFSKYQESINNIQGLTEYLDKESVYGEKLNYDKPNIPTFLAILEFQIIKDQKDGEKCERLKIIREQCSKLNSLSSLRNKSPLGHGFKGVSLEKIQEEFSEFTFETINYLLITAGIEINNPYSKINEFLLKSIEDY
;
A
#
# COMPACT_ATOMS: atom_id res chain seq x y z
N MET A 1 24.85 9.99 -12.66
CA MET A 1 24.31 9.06 -13.68
C MET A 1 23.59 9.88 -14.72
N GLY A 2 24.02 9.77 -15.98
CA GLY A 2 23.53 10.59 -17.08
C GLY A 2 22.08 10.30 -17.43
N PHE A 3 21.30 11.36 -17.62
CA PHE A 3 19.95 11.26 -18.18
C PHE A 3 20.06 10.73 -19.61
N VAL A 4 19.49 9.55 -19.82
CA VAL A 4 19.32 8.93 -21.13
C VAL A 4 18.36 9.80 -21.92
N GLY A 5 18.77 10.20 -23.13
CA GLY A 5 17.98 10.99 -24.05
C GLY A 5 16.66 10.30 -24.40
N GLY A 6 15.56 10.98 -24.02
CA GLY A 6 14.22 10.65 -24.47
C GLY A 6 13.96 11.26 -25.86
N ASN A 7 13.20 10.51 -26.66
CA ASN A 7 12.75 10.85 -28.01
C ASN A 7 12.28 12.30 -28.15
N MET A 8 12.65 12.96 -29.27
CA MET A 8 12.14 14.26 -29.70
C MET A 8 10.65 14.16 -30.08
N ASN A 9 9.77 14.03 -29.10
CA ASN A 9 8.41 14.50 -29.21
C ASN A 9 8.40 16.01 -28.88
N ASN A 10 7.43 16.75 -29.41
CA ASN A 10 7.24 18.15 -29.05
C ASN A 10 6.73 18.23 -27.61
N ASP A 11 7.63 18.10 -26.63
CA ASP A 11 7.28 18.20 -25.22
C ASP A 11 6.53 19.53 -24.99
N LEU A 12 5.49 19.46 -24.17
CA LEU A 12 4.70 20.63 -23.79
C LEU A 12 5.03 20.93 -22.33
N VAL A 13 5.72 22.04 -22.11
CA VAL A 13 6.18 22.46 -20.78
C VAL A 13 5.32 23.62 -20.29
N CYS A 14 4.96 23.60 -19.01
CA CYS A 14 4.26 24.69 -18.35
C CYS A 14 5.13 25.27 -17.23
N LEU A 15 5.20 26.60 -17.12
CA LEU A 15 5.66 27.29 -15.91
C LEU A 15 4.46 27.88 -15.17
N ILE A 16 4.32 27.58 -13.89
CA ILE A 16 3.33 28.21 -13.00
C ILE A 16 4.09 29.06 -11.97
N ALA A 17 3.70 30.32 -11.81
CA ALA A 17 4.34 31.22 -10.86
C ALA A 17 3.34 32.20 -10.24
N ASN A 18 3.56 32.53 -8.96
CA ASN A 18 2.96 33.68 -8.31
C ASN A 18 3.81 34.92 -8.60
N LEU A 19 3.19 36.01 -9.03
CA LEU A 19 3.87 37.28 -9.26
C LEU A 19 3.79 38.15 -8.01
N GLY A 20 4.95 38.55 -7.52
CA GLY A 20 5.14 39.50 -6.44
C GLY A 20 5.88 40.77 -6.88
N THR A 21 6.18 41.62 -5.91
CA THR A 21 6.80 42.94 -6.11
C THR A 21 8.27 42.85 -6.54
N SER A 22 8.94 41.73 -6.28
CA SER A 22 10.35 41.52 -6.57
C SER A 22 10.60 40.86 -7.93
N ASP A 23 9.54 40.40 -8.61
CA ASP A 23 9.65 39.73 -9.91
C ASP A 23 10.05 40.67 -11.06
N LEU A 24 9.90 41.99 -10.87
CA LEU A 24 10.28 43.01 -11.85
C LEU A 24 11.01 44.17 -11.15
N LYS A 25 12.22 44.49 -11.63
CA LYS A 25 13.03 45.61 -11.17
C LYS A 25 13.32 46.57 -12.33
N LEU A 26 13.46 47.85 -12.02
CA LEU A 26 13.91 48.89 -12.94
C LEU A 26 15.23 49.44 -12.42
N ASP A 27 16.29 49.40 -13.24
CA ASP A 27 17.65 49.82 -12.85
C ASP A 27 18.18 49.10 -11.60
N GLY A 28 17.79 47.83 -11.42
CA GLY A 28 18.16 47.03 -10.25
C GLY A 28 17.36 47.33 -8.98
N GLU A 29 16.45 48.32 -9.01
CA GLU A 29 15.66 48.75 -7.87
C GLU A 29 14.20 48.25 -7.94
N PRO A 30 13.54 48.02 -6.78
CA PRO A 30 12.12 47.68 -6.72
C PRO A 30 11.24 48.80 -7.31
N ILE A 31 10.22 48.41 -8.08
CA ILE A 31 9.27 49.35 -8.68
C ILE A 31 8.22 49.75 -7.63
N LYS A 32 8.19 51.04 -7.26
CA LYS A 32 7.20 51.61 -6.31
C LYS A 32 6.68 52.97 -6.81
N PRO A 33 5.36 53.25 -6.70
CA PRO A 33 4.25 52.31 -6.46
C PRO A 33 4.11 51.32 -7.61
N LEU A 34 3.90 50.04 -7.31
CA LEU A 34 4.05 48.97 -8.30
C LEU A 34 2.99 49.03 -9.40
N ARG A 35 1.71 49.14 -9.06
CA ARG A 35 0.61 49.10 -10.04
C ARG A 35 0.69 50.24 -11.05
N GLU A 36 0.84 51.47 -10.57
CA GLU A 36 0.88 52.68 -11.42
C GLU A 36 2.15 52.73 -12.27
N LYS A 37 3.31 52.49 -11.65
CA LYS A 37 4.59 52.56 -12.36
C LYS A 37 4.75 51.40 -13.35
N SER A 38 4.30 50.19 -13.02
CA SER A 38 4.28 49.08 -13.98
C SER A 38 3.30 49.34 -15.14
N LYS A 39 2.15 49.98 -14.89
CA LYS A 39 1.27 50.44 -15.99
C LYS A 39 1.98 51.44 -16.91
N ALA A 40 2.61 52.46 -16.35
CA ALA A 40 3.34 53.46 -17.12
C ALA A 40 4.50 52.85 -17.93
N ILE A 41 5.24 51.91 -17.32
CA ILE A 41 6.27 51.12 -17.99
C ILE A 41 5.66 50.29 -19.12
N PHE A 42 4.52 49.62 -18.90
CA PHE A 42 3.87 48.81 -19.92
C PHE A 42 3.41 49.65 -21.12
N ASP A 43 2.82 50.81 -20.85
CA ASP A 43 2.32 51.76 -21.86
C ASP A 43 3.48 52.38 -22.66
N ASN A 44 4.66 52.56 -22.05
CA ASN A 44 5.86 53.16 -22.66
C ASN A 44 7.04 52.18 -22.75
N TYR A 45 6.74 50.90 -22.92
CA TYR A 45 7.70 49.80 -22.78
C TYR A 45 9.04 49.95 -23.53
N PRO A 46 9.07 50.44 -24.80
CA PRO A 46 10.34 50.62 -25.54
C PRO A 46 11.34 51.54 -24.83
N ASN A 47 10.88 52.48 -24.00
CA ASN A 47 11.74 53.41 -23.28
C ASN A 47 12.37 52.78 -22.02
N TYR A 48 11.84 51.64 -21.56
CA TYR A 48 12.24 51.01 -20.31
C TYR A 48 12.87 49.62 -20.49
N SER A 49 12.66 48.95 -21.63
CA SER A 49 13.00 47.54 -21.81
C SER A 49 14.47 47.19 -21.50
N SER A 50 15.43 48.05 -21.87
CA SER A 50 16.86 47.85 -21.58
C SER A 50 17.24 47.97 -20.10
N HIS A 51 16.36 48.55 -19.29
CA HIS A 51 16.57 48.81 -17.86
C HIS A 51 15.82 47.84 -16.94
N LEU A 52 14.99 46.96 -17.52
CA LEU A 52 14.16 46.03 -16.77
C LEU A 52 14.87 44.70 -16.55
N THR A 53 14.74 44.18 -15.34
CA THR A 53 15.23 42.84 -15.00
C THR A 53 14.16 42.04 -14.26
N THR A 54 14.18 40.72 -14.46
CA THR A 54 13.27 39.76 -13.80
C THR A 54 14.08 38.78 -12.96
N PRO A 55 14.60 39.20 -11.79
CA PRO A 55 15.63 38.47 -11.05
C PRO A 55 15.16 37.11 -10.53
N ILE A 56 13.86 36.92 -10.32
CA ILE A 56 13.28 35.65 -9.85
C ILE A 56 12.97 34.72 -11.03
N LEU A 57 12.33 35.24 -12.08
CA LEU A 57 11.83 34.43 -13.19
C LEU A 57 12.86 34.16 -14.28
N SER A 58 13.79 35.09 -14.57
CA SER A 58 14.84 34.86 -15.56
C SER A 58 15.66 33.61 -15.26
N PRO A 59 16.12 33.36 -14.02
CA PRO A 59 16.86 32.15 -13.70
C PRO A 59 16.04 30.87 -13.96
N VAL A 60 14.74 30.88 -13.62
CA VAL A 60 13.85 29.74 -13.87
C VAL A 60 13.66 29.51 -15.37
N LEU A 61 13.37 30.57 -16.12
CA LEU A 61 13.19 30.49 -17.57
C LEU A 61 14.48 30.06 -18.29
N ASN A 62 15.65 30.52 -17.82
CA ASN A 62 16.96 30.08 -18.33
C ASN A 62 17.25 28.61 -18.01
N MET A 63 16.82 28.12 -16.84
CA MET A 63 16.91 26.69 -16.51
C MET A 63 16.02 25.85 -17.43
N ILE A 64 14.79 26.29 -17.69
CA ILE A 64 13.87 25.64 -18.63
C ILE A 64 14.46 25.68 -20.05
N ALA A 65 15.02 26.83 -20.47
CA ALA A 65 15.72 27.02 -21.73
C ALA A 65 16.82 26.00 -21.97
N LYS A 66 17.62 25.76 -20.94
CA LYS A 66 18.72 24.80 -21.00
C LYS A 66 18.23 23.37 -21.15
N ASN A 67 17.13 23.01 -20.47
CA ASN A 67 16.60 21.65 -20.48
C ASN A 67 15.71 21.36 -21.69
N TYR A 68 15.02 22.38 -22.21
CA TYR A 68 13.96 22.26 -23.21
C TYR A 68 14.05 23.38 -24.27
N PRO A 69 15.16 23.48 -25.03
CA PRO A 69 15.41 24.62 -25.92
C PRO A 69 14.39 24.72 -27.07
N ASP A 70 13.90 23.61 -27.62
CA ASP A 70 13.01 23.62 -28.79
C ASP A 70 11.53 23.37 -28.45
N THR A 71 11.19 23.45 -27.17
CA THR A 71 9.85 23.17 -26.65
C THR A 71 8.90 24.35 -26.78
N LYS A 72 7.59 24.10 -26.71
CA LYS A 72 6.59 25.16 -26.51
C LYS A 72 6.36 25.38 -25.02
N LEU A 73 6.73 26.55 -24.53
CA LEU A 73 6.53 26.94 -23.14
C LEU A 73 5.20 27.70 -22.98
N ASP A 74 4.26 27.14 -22.22
CA ASP A 74 3.12 27.90 -21.72
C ASP A 74 3.44 28.42 -20.31
N VAL A 75 3.00 29.64 -19.98
CA VAL A 75 3.23 30.26 -18.67
C VAL A 75 1.88 30.60 -18.04
N VAL A 76 1.74 30.28 -16.76
CA VAL A 76 0.58 30.57 -15.93
C VAL A 76 1.01 31.46 -14.78
N PHE A 77 0.51 32.69 -14.77
CA PHE A 77 0.74 33.64 -13.70
C PHE A 77 -0.48 33.79 -12.81
N PHE A 78 -0.27 33.62 -11.52
CA PHE A 78 -1.20 34.07 -10.49
C PHE A 78 -0.74 35.45 -10.01
N LEU A 79 -1.64 36.43 -10.06
CA LEU A 79 -1.33 37.84 -9.82
C LEU A 79 -2.43 38.48 -8.98
N THR A 80 -2.15 39.59 -8.31
CA THR A 80 -3.20 40.33 -7.59
C THR A 80 -3.76 41.44 -8.48
N ASP A 81 -5.09 41.60 -8.44
CA ASP A 81 -5.82 42.69 -9.06
C ASP A 81 -6.99 43.07 -8.15
N GLN A 82 -6.67 43.87 -7.14
CA GLN A 82 -7.60 44.22 -6.07
C GLN A 82 -8.51 45.40 -6.50
N PRO A 83 -9.76 45.45 -6.00
CA PRO A 83 -10.65 46.59 -6.22
C PRO A 83 -10.06 47.91 -5.71
N GLU A 84 -10.49 49.03 -6.28
CA GLU A 84 -9.97 50.38 -5.95
C GLU A 84 -10.08 50.77 -4.48
N VAL A 85 -11.04 50.17 -3.77
CA VAL A 85 -11.29 50.43 -2.34
C VAL A 85 -10.25 49.79 -1.41
N VAL A 86 -9.34 48.95 -1.92
CA VAL A 86 -8.35 48.23 -1.11
C VAL A 86 -7.00 48.99 -1.12
N PRO A 87 -6.49 49.45 0.03
CA PRO A 87 -5.21 50.20 0.09
C PRO A 87 -4.01 49.45 -0.48
N GLN A 88 -4.00 48.13 -0.37
CA GLN A 88 -2.92 47.26 -0.86
C GLN A 88 -2.87 47.17 -2.40
N ARG A 89 -3.88 47.67 -3.11
CA ARG A 89 -3.93 47.73 -4.59
C ARG A 89 -2.71 48.40 -5.23
N VAL A 90 -2.05 49.32 -4.51
CA VAL A 90 -0.81 49.97 -4.97
C VAL A 90 0.32 48.98 -5.28
N SER A 91 0.25 47.77 -4.68
CA SER A 91 1.21 46.68 -4.84
C SER A 91 0.77 45.59 -5.82
N ASP A 92 -0.31 45.82 -6.60
CA ASP A 92 -0.80 44.81 -7.53
C ASP A 92 0.13 44.52 -8.71
N THR A 93 0.08 43.27 -9.16
CA THR A 93 1.03 42.70 -10.12
C THR A 93 0.45 42.46 -11.52
N ILE A 94 -0.77 42.93 -11.80
CA ILE A 94 -1.48 42.68 -13.07
C ILE A 94 -0.69 43.05 -14.34
N PHE A 95 0.00 44.19 -14.35
CA PHE A 95 0.76 44.65 -15.52
C PHE A 95 2.13 43.97 -15.66
N ILE A 96 2.66 43.39 -14.57
CA ILE A 96 3.98 42.74 -14.55
C ILE A 96 4.00 41.53 -15.48
N ALA A 97 2.93 40.73 -15.49
CA ALA A 97 2.80 39.55 -16.35
C ALA A 97 3.02 39.89 -17.84
N ASP A 98 2.46 41.00 -18.31
CA ASP A 98 2.57 41.40 -19.71
C ASP A 98 3.95 42.00 -20.04
N ILE A 99 4.59 42.68 -19.08
CA ILE A 99 5.96 43.18 -19.21
C ILE A 99 6.95 42.01 -19.31
N ILE A 100 6.86 41.02 -18.41
CA ILE A 100 7.72 39.83 -18.42
C ILE A 100 7.61 39.09 -19.76
N LYS A 101 6.38 38.93 -20.27
CA LYS A 101 6.15 38.31 -21.57
C LYS A 101 6.90 39.04 -22.69
N LYS A 102 6.81 40.37 -22.74
CA LYS A 102 7.51 41.19 -23.75
C LYS A 102 9.03 41.04 -23.63
N LEU A 103 9.57 41.17 -22.41
CA LEU A 103 11.01 41.04 -22.14
C LEU A 103 11.58 39.71 -22.63
N TRP A 104 10.91 38.60 -22.32
CA TRP A 104 11.36 37.27 -22.73
C TRP A 104 11.26 37.03 -24.23
N MET A 105 10.22 37.58 -24.89
CA MET A 105 10.07 37.44 -26.34
C MET A 105 11.14 38.23 -27.11
N GLU A 106 11.58 39.38 -26.58
CA GLU A 106 12.57 40.25 -27.21
C GLU A 106 14.02 39.86 -26.93
N SER A 107 14.29 39.14 -25.84
CA SER A 107 15.64 38.69 -25.51
C SER A 107 16.21 37.67 -26.50
N GLY A 108 15.40 37.14 -27.42
CA GLY A 108 15.80 36.10 -28.36
C GLY A 108 15.96 34.72 -27.73
N ASN A 109 15.63 34.59 -26.43
CA ASN A 109 15.76 33.34 -25.70
C ASN A 109 14.79 32.27 -26.23
N ARG A 110 15.21 31.01 -26.07
CA ARG A 110 14.37 29.82 -26.30
C ARG A 110 14.21 29.04 -25.00
N PRO A 111 13.09 28.31 -24.76
CA PRO A 111 11.92 28.22 -25.61
C PRO A 111 11.15 29.53 -25.69
N LYS A 112 10.45 29.74 -26.80
CA LYS A 112 9.54 30.87 -26.92
C LYS A 112 8.31 30.61 -26.05
N ILE A 113 7.87 31.63 -25.35
CA ILE A 113 6.59 31.59 -24.63
C ILE A 113 5.47 31.55 -25.67
N ASN A 114 4.78 30.41 -25.75
CA ASN A 114 3.67 30.17 -26.66
C ASN A 114 2.38 30.82 -26.16
N LYS A 115 2.07 30.67 -24.86
CA LYS A 115 0.88 31.23 -24.24
C LYS A 115 1.19 31.76 -22.85
N VAL A 116 0.57 32.89 -22.48
CA VAL A 116 0.53 33.38 -21.09
C VAL A 116 -0.91 33.38 -20.61
N CYS A 117 -1.20 32.62 -19.56
CA CYS A 117 -2.47 32.65 -18.84
C CYS A 117 -2.29 33.47 -17.57
N LYS A 118 -3.24 34.36 -17.29
CA LYS A 118 -3.23 35.22 -16.09
C LYS A 118 -4.45 34.89 -15.23
N TYR A 119 -4.23 34.66 -13.94
CA TYR A 119 -5.29 34.40 -12.98
C TYR A 119 -5.18 35.38 -11.83
N ALA A 120 -6.23 36.20 -11.65
CA ALA A 120 -6.30 37.15 -10.57
C ALA A 120 -6.65 36.45 -9.25
N ILE A 121 -5.85 36.70 -8.22
CA ILE A 121 -6.12 36.33 -6.84
C ILE A 121 -7.05 37.40 -6.26
N GLN A 122 -8.32 37.04 -6.07
CA GLN A 122 -9.36 37.93 -5.54
C GLN A 122 -9.59 37.74 -4.03
N SER A 123 -9.06 36.68 -3.43
CA SER A 123 -9.10 36.41 -1.99
C SER A 123 -7.87 36.98 -1.28
N ASN A 124 -7.90 37.04 0.06
CA ASN A 124 -6.78 37.55 0.85
C ASN A 124 -5.54 36.65 0.68
N PRO A 125 -4.46 37.13 0.02
CA PRO A 125 -3.29 36.30 -0.30
C PRO A 125 -2.45 35.92 0.94
N ASN A 126 -2.69 36.55 2.09
CA ASN A 126 -2.02 36.23 3.35
C ASN A 126 -2.68 35.05 4.09
N LEU A 127 -3.87 34.61 3.69
CA LEU A 127 -4.56 33.48 4.32
C LEU A 127 -4.30 32.20 3.54
N SER A 128 -3.45 31.33 4.09
CA SER A 128 -3.07 30.05 3.47
C SER A 128 -4.26 29.19 3.07
N ASP A 129 -5.30 29.07 3.91
CA ASP A 129 -6.49 28.27 3.61
C ASP A 129 -7.27 28.80 2.40
N SER A 130 -7.36 30.13 2.28
CA SER A 130 -8.01 30.79 1.13
C SER A 130 -7.22 30.55 -0.15
N MET A 131 -5.89 30.59 -0.06
CA MET A 131 -5.00 30.31 -1.19
C MET A 131 -5.06 28.84 -1.58
N TYR A 132 -5.10 27.92 -0.61
CA TYR A 132 -5.18 26.49 -0.86
C TYR A 132 -6.45 26.15 -1.64
N LYS A 133 -7.61 26.65 -1.19
CA LYS A 133 -8.88 26.50 -1.90
C LYS A 133 -8.85 27.12 -3.29
N LEU A 134 -8.24 28.30 -3.43
CA LEU A 134 -8.11 28.96 -4.73
C LEU A 134 -7.33 28.09 -5.72
N TYR A 135 -6.14 27.59 -5.37
CA TYR A 135 -5.35 26.77 -6.29
C TYR A 135 -6.05 25.45 -6.63
N ASP A 136 -6.63 24.78 -5.64
CA ASP A 136 -7.39 23.54 -5.86
C ASP A 136 -8.53 23.76 -6.87
N GLU A 137 -9.35 24.81 -6.69
CA GLU A 137 -10.42 25.14 -7.63
C GLU A 137 -9.89 25.47 -9.03
N GLN A 138 -8.78 26.20 -9.13
CA GLN A 138 -8.24 26.61 -10.42
C GLN A 138 -7.65 25.42 -11.19
N PHE A 139 -7.01 24.48 -10.51
CA PHE A 139 -6.49 23.25 -11.10
C PHE A 139 -7.62 22.29 -11.48
N ASN A 140 -8.60 22.06 -10.60
CA ASN A 140 -9.76 21.21 -10.90
C ASN A 140 -10.56 21.71 -12.11
N ARG A 141 -10.89 23.01 -12.15
CA ARG A 141 -11.63 23.62 -13.28
C ARG A 141 -10.89 23.48 -14.61
N ARG A 142 -9.57 23.27 -14.58
CA ARG A 142 -8.70 23.27 -15.77
C ARG A 142 -7.91 21.98 -15.93
N LYS A 143 -8.36 20.89 -15.30
CA LYS A 143 -7.67 19.59 -15.35
C LYS A 143 -7.32 19.15 -16.78
N LYS A 144 -8.26 19.33 -17.73
CA LYS A 144 -8.05 19.04 -19.17
C LYS A 144 -7.00 19.92 -19.85
N ILE A 145 -6.79 21.14 -19.37
CA ILE A 145 -5.76 22.04 -19.92
C ILE A 145 -4.39 21.58 -19.43
N PHE A 146 -4.29 21.20 -18.15
CA PHE A 146 -3.03 20.80 -17.56
C PHE A 146 -2.60 19.38 -17.96
N SER A 147 -3.53 18.49 -18.31
CA SER A 147 -3.23 17.10 -18.70
C SER A 147 -2.43 16.95 -20.01
N LYS A 148 -2.22 18.03 -20.76
CA LYS A 148 -1.41 18.02 -22.00
C LYS A 148 0.08 18.25 -21.74
N TYR A 149 0.45 18.68 -20.54
CA TYR A 149 1.84 19.00 -20.21
C TYR A 149 2.54 17.77 -19.65
N GLU A 150 3.78 17.56 -20.08
CA GLU A 150 4.63 16.47 -19.60
C GLU A 150 5.53 16.93 -18.45
N THR A 151 5.71 18.23 -18.29
CA THR A 151 6.47 18.82 -17.19
C THR A 151 5.87 20.16 -16.78
N ILE A 152 5.67 20.34 -15.49
CA ILE A 152 5.11 21.55 -14.89
C ILE A 152 6.11 22.11 -13.88
N TYR A 153 6.82 23.16 -14.29
CA TYR A 153 7.69 23.91 -13.40
C TYR A 153 6.88 24.83 -12.50
N LEU A 154 7.21 24.86 -11.20
CA LEU A 154 6.62 25.80 -10.25
C LEU A 154 7.68 26.76 -9.74
N SER A 155 7.56 28.05 -10.01
CA SER A 155 8.37 29.04 -9.31
C SER A 155 7.77 29.28 -7.93
N ILE A 156 8.51 28.94 -6.87
CA ILE A 156 8.05 29.06 -5.48
C ILE A 156 8.75 30.18 -4.70
N THR A 157 9.47 31.07 -5.40
CA THR A 157 10.19 32.21 -4.80
C THR A 157 9.38 33.51 -4.91
N GLY A 158 8.78 33.79 -6.07
CA GLY A 158 8.03 35.03 -6.32
C GLY A 158 6.70 35.08 -5.55
N GLY A 159 6.23 36.28 -5.20
CA GLY A 159 4.97 36.47 -4.46
C GLY A 159 5.07 36.25 -2.94
N ILE A 160 3.91 36.03 -2.31
CA ILE A 160 3.77 35.91 -0.85
C ILE A 160 3.98 34.45 -0.43
N PRO A 161 4.69 34.15 0.68
CA PRO A 161 4.97 32.78 1.12
C PRO A 161 3.73 31.87 1.22
N ALA A 162 2.59 32.38 1.72
CA ALA A 162 1.34 31.64 1.81
C ALA A 162 0.84 31.16 0.43
N CYS A 163 0.95 32.00 -0.60
CA CYS A 163 0.62 31.63 -1.98
C CYS A 163 1.55 30.53 -2.50
N ASN A 164 2.86 30.61 -2.22
CA ASN A 164 3.85 29.66 -2.73
C ASN A 164 3.70 28.29 -2.09
N ILE A 165 3.46 28.23 -0.77
CA ILE A 165 3.20 26.98 -0.06
C ILE A 165 1.91 26.33 -0.57
N ALA A 166 0.84 27.11 -0.68
CA ALA A 166 -0.45 26.60 -1.17
C ALA A 166 -0.37 26.12 -2.63
N LEU A 167 0.33 26.86 -3.49
CA LEU A 167 0.60 26.47 -4.88
C LEU A 167 1.39 25.17 -4.93
N LEU A 168 2.49 25.06 -4.17
CA LEU A 168 3.36 23.89 -4.12
C LEU A 168 2.59 22.62 -3.75
N PHE A 169 1.87 22.63 -2.63
CA PHE A 169 1.14 21.45 -2.17
C PHE A 169 0.02 21.05 -3.13
N ASN A 170 -0.77 22.02 -3.62
CA ASN A 170 -1.84 21.70 -4.58
C ASN A 170 -1.26 21.15 -5.89
N ALA A 171 -0.19 21.72 -6.40
CA ALA A 171 0.41 21.24 -7.63
C ALA A 171 1.01 19.83 -7.46
N ILE A 172 1.60 19.49 -6.29
CA ILE A 172 2.04 18.12 -6.00
C ILE A 172 0.84 17.15 -5.97
N ILE A 173 -0.28 17.53 -5.34
CA ILE A 173 -1.48 16.70 -5.28
C ILE A 173 -2.08 16.47 -6.67
N HIS A 174 -2.14 17.51 -7.50
CA HIS A 174 -2.78 17.46 -8.81
C HIS A 174 -1.89 16.87 -9.91
N PHE A 175 -0.58 17.08 -9.83
CA PHE A 175 0.36 16.76 -10.92
C PHE A 175 1.43 15.73 -10.53
N GLY A 176 1.57 15.39 -9.25
CA GLY A 176 2.47 14.35 -8.77
C GLY A 176 3.92 14.53 -9.25
N ASP A 177 4.44 13.51 -9.94
CA ASP A 177 5.82 13.48 -10.44
C ASP A 177 6.07 14.42 -11.64
N LEU A 178 5.02 14.91 -12.32
CA LEU A 178 5.15 15.90 -13.40
C LEU A 178 5.55 17.29 -12.89
N CYS A 179 5.38 17.53 -11.60
CA CYS A 179 5.68 18.81 -10.96
C CYS A 179 7.18 18.94 -10.66
N VAL A 180 7.79 20.05 -11.05
CA VAL A 180 9.19 20.40 -10.73
C VAL A 180 9.23 21.73 -9.99
N PRO A 181 9.22 21.72 -8.64
CA PRO A 181 9.36 22.95 -7.86
C PRO A 181 10.75 23.57 -8.05
N VAL A 182 10.80 24.89 -8.22
CA VAL A 182 12.03 25.64 -8.49
C VAL A 182 12.16 26.79 -7.52
N PHE A 183 13.31 26.80 -6.83
CA PHE A 183 13.72 27.90 -5.98
C PHE A 183 14.76 28.75 -6.73
N THR A 184 14.54 30.06 -6.76
CA THR A 184 15.53 31.03 -7.22
C THR A 184 16.27 31.64 -6.03
N ASN A 185 17.60 31.62 -6.07
CA ASN A 185 18.42 32.40 -5.17
C ASN A 185 18.61 33.80 -5.74
N GLU A 186 18.06 34.81 -5.04
CA GLU A 186 18.12 36.20 -5.49
C GLU A 186 19.54 36.81 -5.43
N THR A 187 20.45 36.22 -4.64
CA THR A 187 21.81 36.78 -4.44
C THR A 187 22.71 36.50 -5.64
N ASP A 188 22.68 35.28 -6.16
CA ASP A 188 23.51 34.83 -7.28
C ASP A 188 22.71 34.65 -8.58
N THR A 189 21.40 34.92 -8.54
CA THR A 189 20.47 34.80 -9.68
C THR A 189 20.47 33.39 -10.30
N THR A 190 20.60 32.36 -9.47
CA THR A 190 20.54 30.96 -9.90
C THR A 190 19.20 30.30 -9.57
N ALA A 191 18.77 29.33 -10.39
CA ALA A 191 17.58 28.52 -10.15
C ALA A 191 17.96 27.06 -9.87
N ILE A 192 17.33 26.48 -8.86
CA ILE A 192 17.57 25.10 -8.43
C ILE A 192 16.24 24.35 -8.39
N SER A 193 16.20 23.19 -9.07
CA SER A 193 15.06 22.28 -8.99
C SER A 193 15.08 21.53 -7.66
N LEU A 194 14.01 21.66 -6.88
CA LEU A 194 13.83 20.93 -5.63
C LEU A 194 13.23 19.54 -5.89
N GLN A 195 13.49 18.60 -4.99
CA GLN A 195 12.95 17.23 -5.07
C GLN A 195 11.80 16.99 -4.08
N ILE A 196 11.16 18.06 -3.59
CA ILE A 196 10.12 17.99 -2.54
C ILE A 196 8.94 17.11 -2.98
N ASN A 197 8.53 17.19 -4.25
CA ASN A 197 7.46 16.35 -4.80
C ASN A 197 7.80 14.86 -4.70
N LYS A 198 9.04 14.47 -5.02
CA LYS A 198 9.51 13.09 -4.92
C LYS A 198 9.63 12.63 -3.46
N GLN A 199 10.14 13.48 -2.57
CA GLN A 199 10.27 13.17 -1.15
C GLN A 199 8.90 12.94 -0.50
N ILE A 200 7.91 13.81 -0.77
CA ILE A 200 6.54 13.65 -0.28
C ILE A 200 5.89 12.41 -0.88
N GLY A 201 5.99 12.23 -2.20
CA GLY A 201 5.42 11.06 -2.88
C GLY A 201 6.00 9.74 -2.35
N TYR A 202 7.30 9.70 -2.11
CA TYR A 202 7.98 8.55 -1.51
C TYR A 202 7.52 8.29 -0.07
N ALA A 203 7.46 9.32 0.79
CA ALA A 203 7.01 9.18 2.16
C ALA A 203 5.56 8.66 2.26
N VAL A 204 4.67 9.17 1.39
CA VAL A 204 3.28 8.70 1.33
C VAL A 204 3.21 7.25 0.85
N ARG A 205 3.93 6.90 -0.23
CA ARG A 205 3.97 5.50 -0.71
C ARG A 205 4.52 4.54 0.33
N ASN A 206 5.55 4.93 1.08
CA ASN A 206 6.09 4.11 2.16
C ASN A 206 5.07 3.89 3.28
N LYS A 207 4.27 4.91 3.62
CA LYS A 207 3.17 4.75 4.59
C LYS A 207 2.08 3.80 4.10
N ILE A 208 1.71 3.87 2.82
CA ILE A 208 0.74 2.95 2.22
C ILE A 208 1.31 1.53 2.20
N LEU A 209 2.58 1.37 1.84
CA LEU A 209 3.28 0.09 1.80
C LEU A 209 3.40 -0.55 3.18
N GLU A 210 3.75 0.25 4.19
CA GLU A 210 3.79 -0.17 5.60
C GLU A 210 2.43 -0.72 6.05
N GLU A 211 1.34 -0.02 5.73
CA GLU A 211 -0.01 -0.46 6.06
C GLU A 211 -0.43 -1.71 5.27
N ALA A 212 -0.11 -1.78 3.96
CA ALA A 212 -0.39 -2.94 3.13
C ALA A 212 0.25 -4.22 3.71
N ILE A 213 1.51 -4.15 4.12
CA ILE A 213 2.22 -5.28 4.73
C ILE A 213 1.59 -5.66 6.07
N LYS A 214 1.23 -4.68 6.92
CA LYS A 214 0.54 -4.94 8.20
C LYS A 214 -0.83 -5.61 8.01
N GLN A 215 -1.53 -5.31 6.92
CA GLN A 215 -2.80 -5.94 6.54
C GLN A 215 -2.62 -7.22 5.72
N TYR A 216 -1.38 -7.66 5.47
CA TYR A 216 -1.02 -8.79 4.62
C TYR A 216 -1.57 -8.65 3.18
N ASP A 217 -1.72 -7.43 2.68
CA ASP A 217 -2.05 -7.12 1.29
C ASP A 217 -0.77 -7.13 0.45
N TYR A 218 -0.33 -8.36 0.15
CA TYR A 218 0.93 -8.59 -0.54
C TYR A 218 0.85 -8.23 -2.03
N ALA A 219 -0.33 -8.26 -2.64
CA ALA A 219 -0.54 -7.82 -4.00
C ALA A 219 -0.28 -6.31 -4.17
N LEU A 220 -0.80 -5.49 -3.24
CA LEU A 220 -0.50 -4.05 -3.23
C LEU A 220 0.99 -3.79 -2.91
N ALA A 221 1.56 -4.55 -1.97
CA ALA A 221 2.97 -4.43 -1.63
C ALA A 221 3.90 -4.73 -2.83
N ASP A 222 3.63 -5.80 -3.60
CA ASP A 222 4.35 -6.12 -4.84
C ASP A 222 4.34 -4.93 -5.81
N THR A 223 3.15 -4.38 -6.07
CA THR A 223 2.97 -3.24 -6.98
C THR A 223 3.79 -2.03 -6.54
N LEU A 224 3.70 -1.64 -5.26
CA LEU A 224 4.41 -0.47 -4.73
C LEU A 224 5.93 -0.68 -4.69
N PHE A 225 6.42 -1.88 -4.37
CA PHE A 225 7.87 -2.16 -4.44
C PHE A 225 8.40 -2.10 -5.87
N GLN A 226 7.63 -2.54 -6.88
CA GLN A 226 8.01 -2.38 -8.29
C GLN A 226 8.13 -0.91 -8.68
N GLU A 227 7.13 -0.08 -8.32
CA GLU A 227 7.15 1.35 -8.59
C GLU A 227 8.36 2.06 -7.94
N GLN A 228 8.81 1.56 -6.80
CA GLN A 228 10.00 2.05 -6.10
C GLN A 228 11.32 1.41 -6.61
N ASN A 229 11.29 0.60 -7.67
CA ASN A 229 12.45 -0.13 -8.18
C ASN A 229 13.14 -1.03 -7.13
N LYS A 230 12.35 -1.69 -6.27
CA LYS A 230 12.80 -2.68 -5.28
C LYS A 230 12.36 -4.10 -5.69
N PRO A 231 12.94 -4.68 -6.77
CA PRO A 231 12.42 -5.89 -7.40
C PRO A 231 12.48 -7.14 -6.51
N ILE A 232 13.47 -7.25 -5.62
CA ILE A 232 13.58 -8.42 -4.72
C ILE A 232 12.48 -8.41 -3.67
N ALA A 233 12.21 -7.26 -3.03
CA ALA A 233 11.10 -7.11 -2.10
C ALA A 233 9.75 -7.35 -2.79
N ALA A 234 9.60 -6.87 -4.03
CA ALA A 234 8.42 -7.13 -4.86
C ALA A 234 8.19 -8.64 -5.09
N LEU A 235 9.24 -9.40 -5.44
CA LEU A 235 9.15 -10.86 -5.63
C LEU A 235 8.80 -11.60 -4.32
N ILE A 236 9.35 -11.18 -3.18
CA ILE A 236 9.00 -11.77 -1.87
C ILE A 236 7.52 -11.51 -1.55
N ALA A 237 7.04 -10.28 -1.73
CA ALA A 237 5.62 -9.95 -1.55
C ALA A 237 4.74 -10.80 -2.49
N ARG A 238 5.09 -10.89 -3.78
CA ARG A 238 4.35 -11.71 -4.74
C ARG A 238 4.31 -13.19 -4.33
N SER A 239 5.43 -13.76 -3.89
CA SER A 239 5.45 -15.14 -3.38
C SER A 239 4.54 -15.31 -2.17
N ALA A 240 4.49 -14.32 -1.27
CA ALA A 240 3.64 -14.34 -0.09
C ALA A 240 2.15 -14.29 -0.46
N GLU A 241 1.78 -13.55 -1.51
CA GLU A 241 0.41 -13.53 -2.04
C GLU A 241 -0.03 -14.91 -2.54
N HIS A 242 0.80 -15.58 -3.35
CA HIS A 242 0.50 -16.95 -3.78
C HIS A 242 0.43 -17.92 -2.61
N ARG A 243 1.32 -17.76 -1.61
CA ARG A 243 1.31 -18.54 -0.37
C ARG A 243 0.01 -18.34 0.42
N MET A 244 -0.50 -17.11 0.54
CA MET A 244 -1.79 -16.79 1.19
C MET A 244 -2.99 -17.49 0.53
N ASN A 245 -2.86 -17.81 -0.76
CA ASN A 245 -3.87 -18.51 -1.55
C ASN A 245 -3.63 -20.03 -1.64
N PHE A 246 -2.64 -20.56 -0.88
CA PHE A 246 -2.21 -21.96 -0.95
C PHE A 246 -1.73 -22.40 -2.36
N ASP A 247 -1.37 -21.45 -3.23
CA ASP A 247 -0.75 -21.69 -4.54
C ASP A 247 0.77 -21.86 -4.37
N PHE A 248 1.12 -22.98 -3.75
CA PHE A 248 2.49 -23.28 -3.35
C PHE A 248 3.43 -23.49 -4.53
N GLU A 249 2.94 -24.07 -5.62
CA GLU A 249 3.73 -24.29 -6.83
C GLU A 249 4.17 -22.96 -7.45
N THR A 250 3.28 -21.97 -7.52
CA THR A 250 3.62 -20.65 -8.05
C THR A 250 4.50 -19.88 -7.08
N ALA A 251 4.25 -19.95 -5.77
CA ALA A 251 5.10 -19.35 -4.76
C ALA A 251 6.56 -19.85 -4.88
N ILE A 252 6.78 -21.17 -4.99
CA ILE A 252 8.12 -21.75 -5.15
C ILE A 252 8.83 -21.23 -6.41
N LYS A 253 8.13 -21.15 -7.55
CA LYS A 253 8.73 -20.64 -8.80
C LYS A 253 9.25 -19.21 -8.64
N ILE A 254 8.50 -18.36 -7.93
CA ILE A 254 8.90 -16.98 -7.65
C ILE A 254 10.10 -16.95 -6.68
N LEU A 255 10.11 -17.80 -5.66
CA LEU A 255 11.25 -17.90 -4.73
C LEU A 255 12.53 -18.36 -5.43
N ASP A 256 12.44 -19.26 -6.40
CA ASP A 256 13.59 -19.67 -7.21
C ASP A 256 14.18 -18.51 -8.01
N GLU A 257 13.34 -17.58 -8.47
CA GLU A 257 13.80 -16.33 -9.09
C GLU A 257 14.60 -15.49 -8.08
N VAL A 258 14.09 -15.28 -6.86
CA VAL A 258 14.80 -14.56 -5.79
C VAL A 258 16.13 -15.22 -5.47
N ILE A 259 16.15 -16.55 -5.29
CA ILE A 259 17.33 -17.32 -4.96
C ILE A 259 18.40 -17.22 -6.06
N SER A 260 17.99 -17.12 -7.32
CA SER A 260 18.94 -16.97 -8.44
C SER A 260 19.52 -15.54 -8.56
N LYS A 261 18.76 -14.52 -8.14
CA LYS A 261 19.10 -13.10 -8.34
C LYS A 261 19.78 -12.44 -7.14
N ASP A 262 19.62 -12.99 -5.94
CA ASP A 262 20.07 -12.36 -4.69
C ASP A 262 21.08 -13.23 -3.92
N LEU A 263 22.05 -12.59 -3.26
CA LEU A 263 23.10 -13.23 -2.46
C LEU A 263 23.09 -12.80 -0.97
N THR A 264 22.05 -12.10 -0.53
CA THR A 264 21.94 -11.43 0.78
C THR A 264 20.90 -12.10 1.68
N SER A 265 20.33 -11.34 2.64
CA SER A 265 19.29 -11.79 3.56
C SER A 265 18.03 -12.26 2.84
N ALA A 266 17.69 -11.66 1.70
CA ALA A 266 16.52 -12.05 0.91
C ALA A 266 16.62 -13.50 0.40
N ARG A 267 17.82 -13.92 -0.02
CA ARG A 267 18.09 -15.32 -0.43
C ARG A 267 17.88 -16.30 0.72
N SER A 268 18.36 -15.96 1.92
CA SER A 268 18.21 -16.80 3.11
C SER A 268 16.74 -16.99 3.46
N LEU A 269 15.97 -15.89 3.48
CA LEU A 269 14.53 -15.94 3.71
C LEU A 269 13.83 -16.77 2.63
N ALA A 270 14.17 -16.58 1.35
CA ALA A 270 13.55 -17.31 0.26
C ALA A 270 13.80 -18.83 0.33
N LEU A 271 15.01 -19.25 0.73
CA LEU A 271 15.32 -20.66 0.97
C LEU A 271 14.52 -21.25 2.13
N GLU A 272 14.39 -20.50 3.23
CA GLU A 272 13.57 -20.90 4.37
C GLU A 272 12.10 -21.07 3.98
N MET A 273 11.51 -20.05 3.33
CA MET A 273 10.14 -20.11 2.82
C MET A 273 9.94 -21.30 1.88
N LYS A 274 10.87 -21.53 0.95
CA LYS A 274 10.79 -22.68 0.02
C LYS A 274 10.80 -24.01 0.77
N ASN A 275 11.64 -24.16 1.79
CA ASN A 275 11.69 -25.37 2.61
C ASN A 275 10.39 -25.60 3.40
N GLU A 276 9.82 -24.53 3.99
CA GLU A 276 8.52 -24.60 4.67
C GLU A 276 7.41 -25.04 3.72
N ILE A 277 7.30 -24.40 2.56
CA ILE A 277 6.30 -24.73 1.54
C ILE A 277 6.48 -26.17 1.04
N THR A 278 7.73 -26.61 0.81
CA THR A 278 8.02 -27.98 0.37
C THR A 278 7.58 -29.01 1.41
N ARG A 279 7.78 -28.74 2.71
CA ARG A 279 7.24 -29.61 3.78
C ARG A 279 5.71 -29.66 3.75
N ALA A 280 5.05 -28.52 3.56
CA ALA A 280 3.60 -28.45 3.47
C ALA A 280 3.06 -29.25 2.26
N ILE A 281 3.67 -29.14 1.08
CA ILE A 281 3.32 -29.94 -0.12
C ILE A 281 3.48 -31.44 0.16
N ASN A 282 4.53 -31.83 0.88
CA ASN A 282 4.79 -33.22 1.27
C ASN A 282 3.91 -33.72 2.42
N GLU A 283 2.85 -32.97 2.78
CA GLU A 283 1.91 -33.29 3.83
C GLU A 283 2.53 -33.44 5.24
N ASP A 284 3.59 -32.69 5.53
CA ASP A 284 4.04 -32.50 6.91
C ASP A 284 2.95 -31.73 7.68
N PHE A 285 2.31 -32.39 8.65
CA PHE A 285 1.23 -31.82 9.44
C PHE A 285 1.64 -30.53 10.16
N ASN A 286 2.83 -30.47 10.72
CA ASN A 286 3.26 -29.27 11.44
C ASN A 286 3.44 -28.11 10.46
N ALA A 287 3.96 -28.35 9.26
CA ALA A 287 4.07 -27.32 8.24
C ALA A 287 2.70 -26.84 7.75
N LEU A 288 1.78 -27.77 7.45
CA LEU A 288 0.41 -27.44 7.00
C LEU A 288 -0.39 -26.69 8.08
N ILE A 289 -0.30 -27.13 9.33
CA ILE A 289 -0.99 -26.50 10.46
C ILE A 289 -0.43 -25.09 10.69
N ASN A 290 0.89 -24.90 10.61
CA ASN A 290 1.49 -23.58 10.72
C ASN A 290 1.11 -22.64 9.56
N GLU A 291 0.97 -23.18 8.35
CA GLU A 291 0.48 -22.43 7.20
C GLU A 291 -0.98 -21.97 7.40
N LEU A 292 -1.85 -22.89 7.82
CA LEU A 292 -3.24 -22.58 8.15
C LEU A 292 -3.34 -21.58 9.31
N TYR A 293 -2.51 -21.74 10.34
CA TYR A 293 -2.44 -20.84 11.49
C TYR A 293 -2.06 -19.42 11.06
N GLY A 294 -0.96 -19.25 10.33
CA GLY A 294 -0.51 -17.94 9.85
C GLY A 294 -1.55 -17.28 8.94
N ASN A 295 -2.15 -18.07 8.06
CA ASN A 295 -3.17 -17.60 7.14
C ASN A 295 -4.46 -17.18 7.89
N MET A 296 -4.94 -17.99 8.83
CA MET A 296 -6.05 -17.62 9.72
C MET A 296 -5.78 -16.35 10.50
N LYS A 297 -4.55 -16.19 11.01
CA LYS A 297 -4.13 -15.00 11.75
C LYS A 297 -4.21 -13.75 10.91
N ALA A 298 -3.72 -13.82 9.67
CA ALA A 298 -3.81 -12.72 8.72
C ALA A 298 -5.27 -12.31 8.43
N TYR A 299 -6.18 -13.28 8.24
CA TYR A 299 -7.62 -13.00 8.06
C TYR A 299 -8.30 -12.43 9.31
N TRP A 300 -7.88 -12.87 10.50
CA TRP A 300 -8.34 -12.31 11.77
C TRP A 300 -7.91 -10.85 11.93
N GLU A 301 -6.63 -10.56 11.72
CA GLU A 301 -6.05 -9.21 11.92
C GLU A 301 -6.65 -8.19 10.93
N ARG A 302 -6.93 -8.58 9.68
CA ARG A 302 -7.63 -7.73 8.70
C ARG A 302 -9.16 -7.67 8.88
N LYS A 303 -9.71 -8.29 9.93
CA LYS A 303 -11.16 -8.37 10.22
C LYS A 303 -12.00 -9.08 9.16
N ALA A 304 -11.39 -9.96 8.38
CA ALA A 304 -12.07 -10.81 7.39
C ALA A 304 -12.60 -12.09 8.05
N TYR A 305 -13.57 -11.91 8.96
CA TYR A 305 -14.05 -12.97 9.85
C TYR A 305 -14.74 -14.13 9.13
N LEU A 306 -15.40 -13.88 7.99
CA LEU A 306 -15.99 -14.94 7.17
C LEU A 306 -14.91 -15.94 6.72
N ASP A 307 -13.86 -15.44 6.07
CA ASP A 307 -12.74 -16.22 5.57
C ASP A 307 -11.95 -16.93 6.67
N MET A 308 -11.79 -16.26 7.81
CA MET A 308 -11.19 -16.84 9.02
C MET A 308 -11.99 -18.06 9.49
N ILE A 309 -13.32 -17.94 9.63
CA ILE A 309 -14.19 -19.05 10.05
C ILE A 309 -14.08 -20.24 9.09
N GLY A 310 -14.02 -19.99 7.78
CA GLY A 310 -13.84 -21.06 6.78
C GLY A 310 -12.62 -21.93 7.06
N ARG A 311 -11.55 -21.31 7.55
CA ARG A 311 -10.26 -21.95 7.83
C ARG A 311 -10.21 -22.59 9.21
N VAL A 312 -10.95 -22.09 10.19
CA VAL A 312 -11.06 -22.70 11.54
C VAL A 312 -11.41 -24.19 11.43
N PHE A 313 -12.35 -24.58 10.57
CA PHE A 313 -12.71 -26.00 10.44
C PHE A 313 -11.62 -26.86 9.80
N ARG A 314 -10.89 -26.32 8.82
CA ARG A 314 -9.72 -26.99 8.25
C ARG A 314 -8.62 -27.16 9.30
N PHE A 315 -8.45 -26.14 10.15
CA PHE A 315 -7.50 -26.14 11.26
C PHE A 315 -7.87 -27.16 12.34
N ILE A 316 -9.12 -27.18 12.83
CA ILE A 316 -9.61 -28.19 13.78
C ILE A 316 -9.39 -29.60 13.22
N GLU A 317 -9.78 -29.80 11.96
CA GLU A 317 -9.62 -31.08 11.28
C GLU A 317 -8.15 -31.51 11.23
N ALA A 318 -7.23 -30.61 10.87
CA ALA A 318 -5.79 -30.89 10.82
C ALA A 318 -5.19 -31.23 12.19
N VAL A 319 -5.55 -30.49 13.25
CA VAL A 319 -5.08 -30.76 14.63
C VAL A 319 -5.59 -32.11 15.13
N LEU A 320 -6.88 -32.37 14.97
CA LEU A 320 -7.47 -33.65 15.37
C LEU A 320 -6.88 -34.82 14.58
N ARG A 321 -6.72 -34.64 13.27
CA ARG A 321 -6.11 -35.63 12.39
C ARG A 321 -4.70 -35.99 12.82
N ASN A 322 -3.88 -35.00 13.18
CA ASN A 322 -2.53 -35.21 13.71
C ASN A 322 -2.53 -36.06 14.99
N GLU A 323 -3.49 -35.85 15.89
CA GLU A 323 -3.63 -36.66 17.12
C GLU A 323 -4.14 -38.08 16.85
N VAL A 324 -5.09 -38.23 15.93
CA VAL A 324 -5.64 -39.54 15.53
C VAL A 324 -4.59 -40.39 14.82
N GLU A 325 -3.76 -39.82 13.95
CA GLU A 325 -2.69 -40.56 13.26
C GLU A 325 -1.61 -41.08 14.23
N LYS A 326 -1.36 -40.39 15.36
CA LYS A 326 -0.48 -40.90 16.44
C LYS A 326 -1.03 -42.19 17.09
N MET A 327 -2.30 -42.51 16.90
CA MET A 327 -2.94 -43.75 17.35
C MET A 327 -2.85 -44.88 16.30
N SER A 328 -2.05 -44.70 15.24
CA SER A 328 -1.93 -45.61 14.10
C SER A 328 -3.21 -45.75 13.26
N ILE A 329 -4.08 -44.73 13.29
CA ILE A 329 -5.28 -44.67 12.44
C ILE A 329 -4.95 -43.92 11.16
N HIS A 330 -5.20 -44.54 10.01
CA HIS A 330 -4.98 -43.91 8.71
C HIS A 330 -6.11 -42.97 8.34
N THR A 331 -5.88 -41.65 8.35
CA THR A 331 -6.97 -40.68 8.18
C THR A 331 -7.10 -40.12 6.75
N LYS A 332 -6.18 -40.47 5.84
CA LYS A 332 -6.36 -40.22 4.40
C LYS A 332 -7.45 -41.17 3.89
N ALA A 333 -8.69 -40.72 3.83
CA ALA A 333 -9.75 -41.42 3.10
C ALA A 333 -10.58 -40.40 2.31
N VAL A 334 -10.04 -39.96 1.17
CA VAL A 334 -10.76 -39.08 0.24
C VAL A 334 -10.71 -39.73 -1.14
N ASN A 335 -11.88 -40.14 -1.65
CA ASN A 335 -12.15 -40.61 -3.02
C ASN A 335 -11.25 -41.73 -3.61
N ASP A 336 -10.39 -42.35 -2.80
CA ASP A 336 -9.56 -43.50 -3.18
C ASP A 336 -9.98 -44.72 -2.35
N SER A 337 -10.46 -45.75 -3.03
CA SER A 337 -10.93 -47.00 -2.42
C SER A 337 -9.84 -47.67 -1.56
N LYS A 338 -8.56 -47.56 -1.95
CA LYS A 338 -7.44 -48.16 -1.21
C LYS A 338 -7.21 -47.46 0.12
N ASN A 339 -7.29 -46.13 0.11
CA ASN A 339 -7.14 -45.28 1.29
C ASN A 339 -8.32 -45.43 2.25
N PHE A 340 -9.54 -45.57 1.72
CA PHE A 340 -10.72 -45.90 2.51
C PHE A 340 -10.59 -47.26 3.22
N SER A 341 -10.14 -48.30 2.51
CA SER A 341 -9.90 -49.62 3.14
C SER A 341 -8.86 -49.55 4.25
N LYS A 342 -7.75 -48.83 4.05
CA LYS A 342 -6.73 -48.63 5.10
C LYS A 342 -7.28 -47.92 6.33
N TYR A 343 -8.15 -46.94 6.15
CA TYR A 343 -8.81 -46.26 7.26
C TYR A 343 -9.68 -47.22 8.07
N GLN A 344 -10.58 -47.95 7.41
CA GLN A 344 -11.45 -48.93 8.07
C GLN A 344 -10.65 -50.04 8.77
N GLU A 345 -9.62 -50.57 8.10
CA GLU A 345 -8.72 -51.57 8.69
C GLU A 345 -8.03 -51.02 9.94
N SER A 346 -7.54 -49.77 9.90
CA SER A 346 -6.88 -49.16 11.05
C SER A 346 -7.82 -48.92 12.25
N ILE A 347 -9.11 -48.64 12.01
CA ILE A 347 -10.11 -48.58 13.07
C ILE A 347 -10.34 -49.96 13.69
N ASN A 348 -10.55 -50.98 12.85
CA ASN A 348 -10.83 -52.34 13.30
C ASN A 348 -9.65 -52.97 14.06
N ASN A 349 -8.42 -52.53 13.78
CA ASN A 349 -7.21 -53.00 14.47
C ASN A 349 -7.10 -52.47 15.91
N ILE A 350 -7.90 -51.48 16.30
CA ILE A 350 -7.90 -50.94 17.67
C ILE A 350 -8.99 -51.63 18.48
N GLN A 351 -8.55 -52.51 19.39
CA GLN A 351 -9.44 -53.24 20.28
C GLN A 351 -10.41 -52.31 21.03
N GLY A 352 -11.71 -52.55 20.89
CA GLY A 352 -12.78 -51.83 21.59
C GLY A 352 -13.27 -50.56 20.89
N LEU A 353 -12.59 -50.09 19.85
CA LEU A 353 -12.92 -48.83 19.19
C LEU A 353 -14.22 -48.93 18.39
N THR A 354 -14.40 -50.00 17.61
CA THR A 354 -15.62 -50.18 16.79
C THR A 354 -16.87 -50.30 17.68
N GLU A 355 -16.81 -51.09 18.76
CA GLU A 355 -17.93 -51.23 19.70
C GLU A 355 -18.27 -49.94 20.44
N TYR A 356 -17.28 -49.06 20.62
CA TYR A 356 -17.48 -47.73 21.17
C TYR A 356 -18.16 -46.81 20.13
N LEU A 357 -17.59 -46.68 18.94
CA LEU A 357 -18.11 -45.81 17.87
C LEU A 357 -19.54 -46.20 17.44
N ASP A 358 -19.89 -47.48 17.47
CA ASP A 358 -21.24 -47.97 17.18
C ASP A 358 -22.32 -47.48 18.16
N LYS A 359 -21.93 -47.09 19.37
CA LYS A 359 -22.83 -46.57 20.41
C LYS A 359 -22.89 -45.05 20.44
N GLU A 360 -21.96 -44.38 19.77
CA GLU A 360 -21.88 -42.92 19.73
C GLU A 360 -22.93 -42.31 18.82
N SER A 361 -23.39 -41.11 19.18
CA SER A 361 -24.37 -40.35 18.42
C SER A 361 -23.98 -38.88 18.32
N VAL A 362 -24.29 -38.27 17.19
CA VAL A 362 -24.02 -36.85 16.91
C VAL A 362 -25.32 -36.22 16.45
N TYR A 363 -25.77 -35.18 17.17
CA TYR A 363 -27.06 -34.52 16.95
C TYR A 363 -28.28 -35.47 16.97
N GLY A 364 -28.21 -36.55 17.76
CA GLY A 364 -29.29 -37.53 17.89
C GLY A 364 -29.31 -38.62 16.82
N GLU A 365 -28.38 -38.59 15.86
CA GLU A 365 -28.20 -39.65 14.85
C GLU A 365 -26.97 -40.50 15.18
N LYS A 366 -26.98 -41.78 14.78
CA LYS A 366 -25.82 -42.67 14.94
C LYS A 366 -24.60 -42.07 14.25
N LEU A 367 -23.45 -42.04 14.93
CA LEU A 367 -22.21 -41.54 14.35
C LEU A 367 -21.85 -42.32 13.08
N ASN A 368 -21.73 -41.61 11.96
CA ASN A 368 -21.18 -42.18 10.72
C ASN A 368 -19.66 -42.03 10.72
N TYR A 369 -18.96 -43.05 11.22
CA TYR A 369 -17.50 -43.10 11.29
C TYR A 369 -16.85 -43.74 10.04
N ASP A 370 -17.61 -44.02 8.97
CA ASP A 370 -17.01 -44.43 7.69
C ASP A 370 -16.17 -43.31 7.07
N LYS A 371 -16.39 -42.06 7.49
CA LYS A 371 -15.67 -40.89 6.98
C LYS A 371 -14.79 -40.27 8.07
N PRO A 372 -13.50 -39.99 7.76
CA PRO A 372 -12.64 -39.23 8.65
C PRO A 372 -13.07 -37.75 8.63
N ASN A 373 -13.83 -37.35 9.65
CA ASN A 373 -14.32 -35.98 9.81
C ASN A 373 -14.21 -35.53 11.27
N ILE A 374 -14.47 -34.25 11.54
CA ILE A 374 -14.34 -33.67 12.89
C ILE A 374 -15.13 -34.46 13.95
N PRO A 375 -16.45 -34.75 13.79
CA PRO A 375 -17.18 -35.59 14.73
C PRO A 375 -16.54 -36.96 14.99
N THR A 376 -16.11 -37.66 13.92
CA THR A 376 -15.46 -38.97 14.05
C THR A 376 -14.15 -38.87 14.80
N PHE A 377 -13.32 -37.87 14.52
CA PHE A 377 -12.05 -37.68 15.22
C PHE A 377 -12.25 -37.33 16.69
N LEU A 378 -13.23 -36.49 17.03
CA LEU A 378 -13.55 -36.19 18.44
C LEU A 378 -13.99 -37.44 19.21
N ALA A 379 -14.77 -38.32 18.59
CA ALA A 379 -15.17 -39.60 19.19
C ALA A 379 -13.98 -40.55 19.38
N ILE A 380 -13.07 -40.63 18.40
CA ILE A 380 -11.83 -41.42 18.52
C ILE A 380 -10.95 -40.89 19.66
N LEU A 381 -10.80 -39.56 19.80
CA LEU A 381 -10.06 -38.97 20.91
C LEU A 381 -10.71 -39.30 22.26
N GLU A 382 -12.04 -39.24 22.36
CA GLU A 382 -12.77 -39.58 23.60
C GLU A 382 -12.55 -41.05 23.99
N PHE A 383 -12.62 -41.97 23.03
CA PHE A 383 -12.27 -43.38 23.26
C PHE A 383 -10.86 -43.52 23.84
N GLN A 384 -9.87 -42.82 23.26
CA GLN A 384 -8.49 -42.88 23.73
C GLN A 384 -8.35 -42.32 25.15
N ILE A 385 -9.06 -41.24 25.49
CA ILE A 385 -9.10 -40.66 26.84
C ILE A 385 -9.64 -41.67 27.85
N ILE A 386 -10.71 -42.40 27.52
CA ILE A 386 -11.31 -43.44 28.37
C ILE A 386 -10.34 -44.62 28.55
N LYS A 387 -9.66 -45.04 27.49
CA LYS A 387 -8.70 -46.15 27.51
C LYS A 387 -7.45 -45.84 28.32
N ASP A 388 -6.92 -44.62 28.19
CA ASP A 388 -5.66 -44.18 28.78
C ASP A 388 -5.83 -43.50 30.15
N GLN A 389 -6.94 -43.70 30.86
CA GLN A 389 -7.20 -43.06 32.18
C GLN A 389 -6.07 -43.24 33.21
N LYS A 390 -5.16 -44.21 33.03
CA LYS A 390 -4.00 -44.47 33.89
C LYS A 390 -2.77 -43.64 33.54
N ASP A 391 -2.69 -43.09 32.34
CA ASP A 391 -1.60 -42.20 31.88
C ASP A 391 -2.06 -40.74 32.03
N GLY A 392 -1.91 -40.22 33.24
CA GLY A 392 -2.51 -38.94 33.65
C GLY A 392 -2.11 -37.76 32.77
N GLU A 393 -0.85 -37.67 32.34
CA GLU A 393 -0.36 -36.55 31.55
C GLU A 393 -0.88 -36.60 30.10
N LYS A 394 -0.76 -37.76 29.45
CA LYS A 394 -1.28 -37.94 28.08
C LYS A 394 -2.79 -37.79 28.03
N CYS A 395 -3.50 -38.36 29.01
CA CYS A 395 -4.95 -38.26 29.13
C CYS A 395 -5.40 -36.81 29.29
N GLU A 396 -4.73 -36.04 30.15
CA GLU A 396 -5.06 -34.63 30.37
C GLU A 396 -4.82 -33.77 29.12
N ARG A 397 -3.69 -34.00 28.43
CA ARG A 397 -3.39 -33.34 27.14
C ARG A 397 -4.50 -33.58 26.12
N LEU A 398 -4.94 -34.83 25.95
CA LEU A 398 -6.00 -35.19 25.00
C LEU A 398 -7.35 -34.58 25.38
N LYS A 399 -7.69 -34.52 26.68
CA LYS A 399 -8.91 -33.85 27.15
C LYS A 399 -8.93 -32.38 26.77
N ILE A 400 -7.82 -31.67 27.00
CA ILE A 400 -7.69 -30.25 26.66
C ILE A 400 -7.86 -30.07 25.14
N ILE A 401 -7.16 -30.85 24.32
CA ILE A 401 -7.27 -30.78 22.85
C ILE A 401 -8.72 -30.99 22.41
N ARG A 402 -9.38 -32.05 22.93
CA ARG A 402 -10.77 -32.37 22.60
C ARG A 402 -11.71 -31.23 23.00
N GLU A 403 -11.57 -30.69 24.20
CA GLU A 403 -12.40 -29.60 24.71
C GLU A 403 -12.26 -28.35 23.84
N GLN A 404 -11.02 -27.94 23.55
CA GLN A 404 -10.75 -26.75 22.73
C GLN A 404 -11.25 -26.90 21.30
N CYS A 405 -11.03 -28.06 20.67
CA CYS A 405 -11.58 -28.37 19.35
C CYS A 405 -13.12 -28.37 19.37
N SER A 406 -13.76 -28.86 20.44
CA SER A 406 -15.21 -28.85 20.59
C SER A 406 -15.76 -27.44 20.75
N LYS A 407 -15.09 -26.58 21.53
CA LYS A 407 -15.42 -25.15 21.66
C LYS A 407 -15.31 -24.44 20.31
N LEU A 408 -14.21 -24.62 19.57
CA LEU A 408 -14.06 -24.05 18.23
C LEU A 408 -15.14 -24.55 17.26
N ASN A 409 -15.55 -25.82 17.39
CA ASN A 409 -16.61 -26.41 16.57
C ASN A 409 -18.01 -25.84 16.88
N SER A 410 -18.20 -25.09 17.98
CA SER A 410 -19.46 -24.36 18.25
C SER A 410 -19.76 -23.34 17.14
N LEU A 411 -18.72 -22.80 16.49
CA LEU A 411 -18.82 -21.86 15.37
C LEU A 411 -19.42 -22.49 14.09
N SER A 412 -19.73 -23.80 14.10
CA SER A 412 -20.28 -24.51 12.94
C SER A 412 -21.64 -23.95 12.50
N SER A 413 -22.47 -23.56 13.47
CA SER A 413 -23.73 -22.82 13.26
C SER A 413 -23.50 -21.58 12.41
N LEU A 414 -22.50 -20.78 12.77
CA LEU A 414 -22.17 -19.52 12.11
C LEU A 414 -21.65 -19.74 10.69
N ARG A 415 -20.78 -20.74 10.49
CA ARG A 415 -20.33 -21.16 9.15
C ARG A 415 -21.48 -21.64 8.27
N ASN A 416 -22.33 -22.53 8.78
CA ASN A 416 -23.40 -23.15 7.99
C ASN A 416 -24.44 -22.12 7.52
N LYS A 417 -24.67 -21.08 8.33
CA LYS A 417 -25.59 -19.97 8.00
C LYS A 417 -24.97 -18.92 7.06
N SER A 418 -23.67 -18.96 6.81
CA SER A 418 -22.95 -17.99 5.97
C SER A 418 -22.74 -18.49 4.53
N PRO A 419 -22.22 -17.65 3.62
CA PRO A 419 -21.89 -18.05 2.24
C PRO A 419 -20.88 -19.21 2.11
N LEU A 420 -20.15 -19.54 3.19
CA LEU A 420 -19.22 -20.68 3.20
C LEU A 420 -19.92 -22.03 3.45
N GLY A 421 -21.19 -22.01 3.82
CA GLY A 421 -22.03 -23.19 4.06
C GLY A 421 -23.22 -23.22 3.12
N HIS A 422 -24.43 -23.14 3.70
CA HIS A 422 -25.69 -23.23 2.95
C HIS A 422 -26.54 -21.96 3.07
N GLY A 423 -26.00 -20.87 3.62
CA GLY A 423 -26.73 -19.63 3.86
C GLY A 423 -26.04 -18.39 3.30
N PHE A 424 -26.52 -17.22 3.72
CA PHE A 424 -26.02 -15.90 3.27
C PHE A 424 -25.85 -14.90 4.42
N LYS A 425 -25.90 -15.35 5.68
CA LYS A 425 -25.73 -14.46 6.83
C LYS A 425 -24.27 -14.00 6.92
N GLY A 426 -24.06 -12.70 7.09
CA GLY A 426 -22.74 -12.14 7.35
C GLY A 426 -22.18 -12.57 8.70
N VAL A 427 -20.85 -12.62 8.79
CA VAL A 427 -20.08 -12.98 9.99
C VAL A 427 -19.36 -11.73 10.51
N SER A 428 -19.48 -11.46 11.81
CA SER A 428 -18.76 -10.37 12.50
C SER A 428 -18.10 -10.90 13.78
N LEU A 429 -17.24 -10.08 14.39
CA LEU A 429 -16.60 -10.41 15.66
C LEU A 429 -17.64 -10.68 16.76
N GLU A 430 -18.69 -9.84 16.82
CA GLU A 430 -19.74 -9.95 17.83
C GLU A 430 -20.45 -11.30 17.72
N LYS A 431 -20.76 -11.75 16.49
CA LYS A 431 -21.40 -13.06 16.27
C LYS A 431 -20.49 -14.23 16.61
N ILE A 432 -19.18 -14.09 16.41
CA ILE A 432 -18.21 -15.09 16.87
C ILE A 432 -18.24 -15.16 18.40
N GLN A 433 -18.25 -14.01 19.07
CA GLN A 433 -18.30 -13.92 20.53
C GLN A 433 -19.65 -14.36 21.13
N GLU A 434 -20.76 -14.23 20.39
CA GLU A 434 -22.06 -14.79 20.81
C GLU A 434 -22.04 -16.32 20.85
N GLU A 435 -21.38 -16.97 19.89
CA GLU A 435 -21.30 -18.45 19.80
C GLU A 435 -20.09 -19.03 20.58
N PHE A 436 -19.05 -18.21 20.79
CA PHE A 436 -17.86 -18.55 21.57
C PHE A 436 -17.28 -17.28 22.22
N SER A 437 -17.78 -16.94 23.42
CA SER A 437 -17.48 -15.69 24.13
C SER A 437 -16.00 -15.45 24.44
N GLU A 438 -15.24 -16.53 24.67
CA GLU A 438 -13.82 -16.48 24.98
C GLU A 438 -12.93 -16.63 23.73
N PHE A 439 -13.50 -16.64 22.53
CA PHE A 439 -12.71 -16.81 21.31
C PHE A 439 -11.71 -15.68 21.15
N THR A 440 -10.43 -16.02 21.25
CA THR A 440 -9.32 -15.17 20.84
C THR A 440 -8.32 -16.01 20.06
N PHE A 441 -7.36 -15.35 19.41
CA PHE A 441 -6.31 -16.09 18.69
C PHE A 441 -5.34 -16.79 19.66
N GLU A 442 -5.28 -16.36 20.92
CA GLU A 442 -4.58 -17.04 22.01
C GLU A 442 -5.18 -18.41 22.31
N THR A 443 -6.49 -18.60 22.12
CA THR A 443 -7.13 -19.93 22.21
C THR A 443 -6.54 -20.91 21.19
N ILE A 444 -6.27 -20.42 19.97
CA ILE A 444 -5.62 -21.20 18.91
C ILE A 444 -4.17 -21.54 19.29
N ASN A 445 -3.43 -20.57 19.84
CA ASN A 445 -2.06 -20.80 20.32
C ASN A 445 -2.01 -21.85 21.42
N TYR A 446 -2.90 -21.75 22.40
CA TYR A 446 -3.00 -22.70 23.50
C TYR A 446 -3.26 -24.13 22.98
N LEU A 447 -4.14 -24.27 22.00
CA LEU A 447 -4.40 -25.57 21.36
C LEU A 447 -3.15 -26.14 20.66
N LEU A 448 -2.41 -25.33 19.90
CA LEU A 448 -1.17 -25.78 19.23
C LEU A 448 -0.10 -26.23 20.21
N ILE A 449 0.15 -25.44 21.26
CA ILE A 449 1.10 -25.78 22.32
C ILE A 449 0.70 -27.10 22.97
N THR A 450 -0.59 -27.26 23.31
CA THR A 450 -1.12 -28.50 23.91
C THR A 450 -0.97 -29.70 22.97
N ALA A 451 -1.14 -29.51 21.66
CA ALA A 451 -0.93 -30.55 20.65
C ALA A 451 0.55 -30.91 20.43
N GLY A 452 1.48 -30.19 21.06
CA GLY A 452 2.93 -30.35 20.85
C GLY A 452 3.38 -29.83 19.49
N ILE A 453 2.66 -28.87 18.93
CA ILE A 453 2.96 -28.25 17.64
C ILE A 453 3.67 -26.92 17.90
N GLU A 454 4.88 -26.78 17.37
CA GLU A 454 5.61 -25.52 17.43
C GLU A 454 4.89 -24.45 16.62
N ILE A 455 4.58 -23.32 17.26
CA ILE A 455 3.92 -22.19 16.62
C ILE A 455 4.94 -21.42 15.79
N ASN A 456 4.82 -21.53 14.47
CA ASN A 456 5.58 -20.73 13.53
C ASN A 456 4.61 -20.00 12.60
N ASN A 457 4.58 -18.66 12.65
CA ASN A 457 3.83 -17.87 11.67
C ASN A 457 4.74 -17.53 10.48
N PRO A 458 4.55 -18.19 9.32
CA PRO A 458 5.42 -17.95 8.17
C PRO A 458 5.39 -16.49 7.67
N TYR A 459 4.27 -15.80 7.89
CA TYR A 459 4.08 -14.43 7.44
C TYR A 459 4.77 -13.39 8.32
N SER A 460 5.12 -13.73 9.56
CA SER A 460 5.82 -12.79 10.46
C SER A 460 7.20 -12.40 9.92
N LYS A 461 8.00 -13.39 9.50
CA LYS A 461 9.35 -13.16 8.94
C LYS A 461 9.31 -12.45 7.60
N ILE A 462 8.30 -12.76 6.78
CA ILE A 462 8.04 -12.08 5.51
C ILE A 462 7.76 -10.60 5.78
N ASN A 463 6.83 -10.30 6.70
CA ASN A 463 6.47 -8.93 7.03
C ASN A 463 7.66 -8.15 7.61
N GLU A 464 8.44 -8.76 8.50
CA GLU A 464 9.65 -8.15 9.04
C GLU A 464 10.64 -7.77 7.92
N PHE A 465 10.92 -8.70 7.00
CA PHE A 465 11.80 -8.45 5.87
C PHE A 465 11.26 -7.34 4.95
N LEU A 466 9.97 -7.38 4.61
CA LEU A 466 9.36 -6.37 3.73
C LEU A 466 9.36 -4.99 4.39
N LEU A 467 9.04 -4.89 5.69
CA LEU A 467 9.08 -3.64 6.44
C LEU A 467 10.50 -3.06 6.48
N LYS A 468 11.52 -3.89 6.75
CA LYS A 468 12.92 -3.46 6.68
C LYS A 468 13.31 -2.99 5.28
N SER A 469 12.81 -3.66 4.25
CA SER A 469 13.04 -3.29 2.85
C SER A 469 12.43 -1.94 2.48
N ILE A 470 11.55 -1.35 3.30
CA ILE A 470 11.07 0.03 3.12
C ILE A 470 12.19 1.03 3.47
N GLU A 471 12.93 0.78 4.56
CA GLU A 471 13.90 1.69 5.17
C GLU A 471 15.25 1.71 4.44
N ASP A 472 15.63 0.61 3.78
CA ASP A 472 16.86 0.51 3.02
C ASP A 472 16.80 1.44 1.78
N TYR A 473 17.65 2.48 1.77
CA TYR A 473 17.77 3.51 0.75
C TYR A 473 19.17 3.57 0.15
#